data_AF-A0A7V6L674-F1
#
_entry.id   AF-A0A7V6L674-F1
#
_cell.length_a   1.000
_cell.length_b   1.000
_cell.length_c   1.000
_cell.angle_alpha   90.00
_cell.angle_beta   90.00
_cell.angle_gamma   90.00
#
_symmetry.space_group_name_H-M   'P 1'
#
loop_
_entity.id
_entity.type
_entity.pdbx_description
1 polymer ?
#
loop_
_entity_poly.entity_id
_entity_poly.type
_entity_poly.pdbx_seq_one_letter_code
_entity_poly.pdbx_strand_id
1 'polypeptide(L)'
;MVKKKKTGLVITVAVIVLAVVATLLFLFRDRLFCNIGHFNVTTFNSDIVIKRSDAQEPLNMPYRYSKALLDKRLVFREEIERLNITTVRYEISKTGLTLYNCKEVLKNPESGETKKVIESIKYCKGITALSGLTADKADSKITIYQGYSADLLEQSLHNYVIIPSTLSEHIDSQLSDNEKVLFLINSGTSGLAYFTIIGEYETKHRHDTLYFSYSGLSNVVLGGKEDIVGHIDYMGIDVNDKANLVKFSYFLSEYFADYNVLSQYEKRINKFNEPYQYMYVNNVDILPINLSEDSGFEKNIITVTGIDGNDNLQMSHVYGDALIEDYHKYSQYITDIIISTGVKGEDWSKYPLNVKIPCYGINFGGYGLEGFYVKYTEYYQSHGMDSPWYHQAVTSVREIKSMKKNCDITFYTNYTENDLVVIRKEDYVEPKDHLDSGITGYAIVPKMIWESVRNHPDIDYQIIRLFEQPKKEDNPSGRMRFGFKVIGYYETADESDTVYVTYTGYNRKYVKEPFKNECILSIVIETRSDADITPLLEYLEQYFAPASDTSKYAGKKNLLGMEYEYCYTINE
;
A
#
# COMPACT_ATOMS: atom_id res chain seq x y z
N MET A 1 35.61 11.61 -60.25
CA MET A 1 34.18 11.21 -60.35
C MET A 1 33.77 9.99 -59.51
N VAL A 2 34.69 9.15 -59.02
CA VAL A 2 34.35 7.90 -58.29
C VAL A 2 33.92 8.12 -56.82
N LYS A 3 34.46 9.14 -56.12
CA LYS A 3 34.07 9.45 -54.72
C LYS A 3 32.65 10.01 -54.58
N LYS A 4 32.18 10.89 -55.48
CA LYS A 4 30.81 11.44 -55.44
C LYS A 4 29.72 10.37 -55.63
N LYS A 5 29.99 9.33 -56.44
CA LYS A 5 29.05 8.19 -56.60
C LYS A 5 28.95 7.33 -55.34
N LYS A 6 30.05 7.10 -54.61
CA LYS A 6 30.03 6.36 -53.34
C LYS A 6 29.30 7.13 -52.23
N THR A 7 29.51 8.44 -52.11
CA THR A 7 28.81 9.26 -51.11
C THR A 7 27.31 9.37 -51.42
N GLY A 8 26.95 9.52 -52.70
CA GLY A 8 25.54 9.48 -53.13
C GLY A 8 24.87 8.14 -52.82
N LEU A 9 25.54 7.02 -53.11
CA LEU A 9 25.03 5.68 -52.81
C LEU A 9 24.82 5.46 -51.30
N VAL A 10 25.75 5.93 -50.45
CA VAL A 10 25.65 5.82 -48.99
C VAL A 10 24.48 6.66 -48.46
N ILE A 11 24.28 7.87 -48.98
CA ILE A 11 23.14 8.72 -48.60
C ILE A 11 21.82 8.08 -49.06
N THR A 12 21.76 7.54 -50.27
CA THR A 12 20.57 6.85 -50.77
C THR A 12 20.25 5.60 -49.95
N VAL A 13 21.25 4.80 -49.57
CA VAL A 13 21.05 3.63 -48.69
C VAL A 13 20.61 4.08 -47.30
N ALA A 14 21.18 5.14 -46.72
CA ALA A 14 20.77 5.65 -45.41
C ALA A 14 19.32 6.16 -45.42
N VAL A 15 18.90 6.86 -46.46
CA VAL A 15 17.51 7.34 -46.62
C VAL A 15 16.55 6.16 -46.82
N ILE A 16 16.93 5.14 -47.59
CA ILE A 16 16.11 3.93 -47.76
C ILE A 16 16.01 3.16 -46.44
N VAL A 17 17.11 3.00 -45.69
CA VAL A 17 17.10 2.34 -44.38
C VAL A 17 16.26 3.14 -43.38
N LEU A 18 16.36 4.47 -43.33
CA LEU A 18 15.52 5.31 -42.49
C LEU A 18 14.04 5.25 -42.90
N ALA A 19 13.75 5.23 -44.20
CA ALA A 19 12.38 5.06 -44.69
C ALA A 19 11.84 3.67 -44.34
N VAL A 20 12.64 2.61 -44.49
CA VAL A 20 12.25 1.24 -44.12
C VAL A 20 12.11 1.11 -42.60
N VAL A 21 12.99 1.71 -41.79
CA VAL A 21 12.88 1.74 -40.32
C VAL A 21 11.67 2.57 -39.88
N ALA A 22 11.39 3.71 -40.50
CA ALA A 22 10.21 4.52 -40.21
C ALA A 22 8.92 3.81 -40.65
N THR A 23 8.94 3.12 -41.79
CA THR A 23 7.79 2.34 -42.29
C THR A 23 7.60 1.07 -41.46
N LEU A 24 8.67 0.42 -41.00
CA LEU A 24 8.62 -0.65 -40.02
C LEU A 24 8.13 -0.12 -38.67
N LEU A 25 8.64 1.00 -38.16
CA LEU A 25 8.14 1.61 -36.92
C LEU A 25 6.70 2.10 -37.04
N PHE A 26 6.21 2.42 -38.26
CA PHE A 26 4.83 2.79 -38.52
C PHE A 26 3.92 1.56 -38.68
N LEU A 27 4.35 0.53 -39.41
CA LEU A 27 3.64 -0.75 -39.56
C LEU A 27 3.66 -1.60 -38.28
N PHE A 28 4.72 -1.46 -37.50
CA PHE A 28 4.85 -2.01 -36.16
C PHE A 28 4.52 -0.96 -35.10
N ARG A 29 4.00 0.24 -35.43
CA ARG A 29 3.58 1.21 -34.41
C ARG A 29 2.51 0.58 -33.53
N ASP A 30 1.55 -0.07 -34.17
CA ASP A 30 0.47 -0.79 -33.49
C ASP A 30 0.95 -2.13 -32.86
N ARG A 31 2.16 -2.62 -33.18
CA ARG A 31 2.75 -3.85 -32.59
C ARG A 31 3.87 -3.62 -31.57
N LEU A 32 4.49 -2.44 -31.55
CA LEU A 32 5.57 -2.03 -30.63
C LEU A 32 5.04 -1.03 -29.59
N PHE A 33 4.03 -0.24 -29.94
CA PHE A 33 3.34 0.70 -29.03
C PHE A 33 1.87 0.30 -28.76
N CYS A 34 1.32 -0.73 -29.42
CA CYS A 34 -0.02 -1.27 -29.11
C CYS A 34 -0.11 -2.81 -28.97
N ASN A 35 1.00 -3.50 -28.65
CA ASN A 35 0.95 -4.89 -28.16
C ASN A 35 1.12 -5.00 -26.63
N ILE A 36 0.36 -4.22 -25.90
CA ILE A 36 -0.43 -4.86 -24.85
C ILE A 36 -1.78 -4.99 -25.54
N GLY A 37 -2.03 -6.18 -26.09
CA GLY A 37 -3.09 -6.41 -27.06
C GLY A 37 -4.40 -5.80 -26.60
N HIS A 38 -5.18 -5.29 -27.56
CA HIS A 38 -6.59 -4.96 -27.38
C HIS A 38 -7.25 -5.99 -26.45
N PHE A 39 -7.34 -5.64 -25.16
CA PHE A 39 -8.04 -6.42 -24.18
C PHE A 39 -9.49 -6.34 -24.60
N ASN A 40 -10.05 -7.49 -24.97
CA ASN A 40 -11.44 -7.58 -25.37
C ASN A 40 -12.30 -7.54 -24.09
N VAL A 41 -12.35 -6.37 -23.44
CA VAL A 41 -13.29 -6.09 -22.35
C VAL A 41 -14.65 -5.78 -22.98
N THR A 42 -15.27 -6.74 -23.66
CA THR A 42 -16.53 -6.49 -24.37
C THR A 42 -17.77 -6.66 -23.50
N THR A 43 -17.63 -6.98 -22.20
CA THR A 43 -18.79 -7.20 -21.30
C THR A 43 -18.78 -6.42 -20.00
N PHE A 44 -17.65 -5.89 -19.53
CA PHE A 44 -17.57 -5.08 -18.31
C PHE A 44 -17.00 -3.69 -18.62
N ASN A 45 -17.87 -2.70 -18.86
CA ASN A 45 -17.45 -1.33 -19.11
C ASN A 45 -17.31 -0.56 -17.79
N SER A 46 -16.30 -0.90 -16.99
CA SER A 46 -16.00 -0.19 -15.73
C SER A 46 -14.96 0.90 -15.92
N ASP A 47 -15.06 1.94 -15.09
CA ASP A 47 -14.15 3.09 -15.10
C ASP A 47 -12.75 2.72 -14.65
N ILE A 48 -12.65 1.86 -13.65
CA ILE A 48 -11.40 1.27 -13.17
C ILE A 48 -11.49 -0.24 -13.26
N VAL A 49 -10.45 -0.89 -13.78
CA VAL A 49 -10.34 -2.35 -13.90
C VAL A 49 -9.04 -2.83 -13.27
N ILE A 50 -9.13 -3.83 -12.39
CA ILE A 50 -7.95 -4.47 -11.81
C ILE A 50 -7.47 -5.58 -12.75
N LYS A 51 -6.16 -5.58 -13.02
CA LYS A 51 -5.48 -6.53 -13.90
C LYS A 51 -4.23 -7.07 -13.22
N ARG A 52 -3.67 -8.15 -13.78
CA ARG A 52 -2.34 -8.62 -13.38
C ARG A 52 -1.27 -7.73 -13.98
N SER A 53 -0.25 -7.40 -13.18
CA SER A 53 0.90 -6.60 -13.61
C SER A 53 1.72 -7.29 -14.70
N ASP A 54 1.67 -8.63 -14.78
CA ASP A 54 2.34 -9.43 -15.82
C ASP A 54 1.52 -9.60 -17.12
N ALA A 55 0.37 -8.92 -17.21
CA ALA A 55 -0.57 -8.98 -18.33
C ALA A 55 -1.11 -10.39 -18.66
N GLN A 56 -1.00 -11.36 -17.76
CA GLN A 56 -1.61 -12.68 -17.93
C GLN A 56 -3.11 -12.64 -17.62
N GLU A 57 -3.83 -13.61 -18.18
CA GLU A 57 -5.23 -13.90 -17.86
C GLU A 57 -5.39 -15.39 -17.51
N PRO A 58 -6.36 -15.75 -16.66
CA PRO A 58 -7.33 -14.88 -15.98
C PRO A 58 -6.74 -14.18 -14.74
N LEU A 59 -7.50 -13.24 -14.14
CA LEU A 59 -7.06 -12.42 -13.00
C LEU A 59 -6.56 -13.28 -11.83
N ASN A 60 -7.30 -14.35 -11.47
CA ASN A 60 -6.96 -15.31 -10.42
C ASN A 60 -6.43 -14.67 -9.13
N MET A 61 -7.07 -13.58 -8.69
CA MET A 61 -6.61 -12.80 -7.55
C MET A 61 -7.16 -13.38 -6.23
N PRO A 62 -6.37 -13.39 -5.13
CA PRO A 62 -6.85 -13.84 -3.83
C PRO A 62 -8.02 -13.02 -3.29
N TYR A 63 -8.91 -13.66 -2.52
CA TYR A 63 -10.11 -13.03 -1.96
C TYR A 63 -9.81 -11.77 -1.13
N ARG A 64 -8.72 -11.76 -0.35
CA ARG A 64 -8.33 -10.62 0.50
C ARG A 64 -8.26 -9.27 -0.23
N TYR A 65 -7.91 -9.25 -1.52
CA TYR A 65 -7.89 -8.02 -2.32
C TYR A 65 -9.29 -7.43 -2.52
N SER A 66 -10.29 -8.28 -2.83
CA SER A 66 -11.69 -7.82 -2.87
C SER A 66 -12.23 -7.45 -1.50
N LYS A 67 -11.81 -8.20 -0.47
CA LYS A 67 -12.25 -7.96 0.90
C LYS A 67 -11.82 -6.57 1.37
N ALA A 68 -10.59 -6.15 1.09
CA ALA A 68 -10.10 -4.82 1.44
C ALA A 68 -10.99 -3.70 0.86
N LEU A 69 -11.42 -3.83 -0.39
CA LEU A 69 -12.31 -2.87 -1.04
C LEU A 69 -13.74 -2.93 -0.45
N LEU A 70 -14.28 -4.13 -0.25
CA LEU A 70 -15.62 -4.33 0.32
C LEU A 70 -15.71 -3.81 1.77
N ASP A 71 -14.70 -4.04 2.60
CA ASP A 71 -14.63 -3.55 3.98
C ASP A 71 -14.59 -2.01 4.02
N LYS A 72 -14.04 -1.37 2.98
CA LYS A 72 -13.95 0.10 2.85
C LYS A 72 -15.07 0.70 2.00
N ARG A 73 -16.04 -0.10 1.54
CA ARG A 73 -17.15 0.37 0.69
C ARG A 73 -17.94 1.53 1.29
N LEU A 74 -18.15 1.52 2.62
CA LEU A 74 -18.84 2.60 3.33
C LEU A 74 -18.00 3.88 3.45
N VAL A 75 -16.67 3.74 3.53
CA VAL A 75 -15.74 4.88 3.60
C VAL A 75 -15.73 5.61 2.26
N PHE A 76 -15.73 4.86 1.16
CA PHE A 76 -15.68 5.39 -0.22
C PHE A 76 -17.05 5.37 -0.91
N ARG A 77 -18.13 5.60 -0.15
CA ARG A 77 -19.50 5.51 -0.70
C ARG A 77 -19.84 6.62 -1.69
N GLU A 78 -19.12 7.74 -1.64
CA GLU A 78 -19.34 8.90 -2.51
C GLU A 78 -18.56 8.76 -3.82
N GLU A 79 -17.43 8.05 -3.77
CA GLU A 79 -16.51 7.79 -4.86
C GLU A 79 -16.89 6.53 -5.66
N ILE A 80 -17.38 5.48 -4.99
CA ILE A 80 -17.74 4.20 -5.62
C ILE A 80 -19.25 4.17 -5.89
N GLU A 81 -19.64 4.19 -7.16
CA GLU A 81 -21.03 3.99 -7.57
C GLU A 81 -21.39 2.51 -7.52
N ARG A 82 -20.55 1.65 -8.11
CA ARG A 82 -20.78 0.22 -8.20
C ARG A 82 -19.49 -0.58 -8.17
N LEU A 83 -19.55 -1.76 -7.56
CA LEU A 83 -18.51 -2.77 -7.67
C LEU A 83 -18.93 -3.86 -8.63
N ASN A 84 -18.09 -4.19 -9.60
CA ASN A 84 -18.28 -5.30 -10.54
C ASN A 84 -17.22 -6.36 -10.24
N ILE A 85 -17.53 -7.30 -9.35
CA ILE A 85 -16.62 -8.36 -8.91
C ILE A 85 -17.25 -9.70 -9.24
N THR A 86 -16.46 -10.60 -9.81
CA THR A 86 -16.88 -11.99 -10.04
C THR A 86 -15.85 -12.97 -9.52
N THR A 87 -16.32 -14.05 -8.88
CA THR A 87 -15.44 -15.16 -8.51
C THR A 87 -15.05 -15.98 -9.73
N VAL A 88 -14.02 -16.83 -9.61
CA VAL A 88 -13.82 -17.94 -10.54
C VAL A 88 -15.05 -18.86 -10.56
N ARG A 89 -15.20 -19.60 -11.65
CA ARG A 89 -16.27 -20.59 -11.78
C ARG A 89 -15.92 -21.85 -10.96
N TYR A 90 -16.76 -22.18 -9.98
CA TYR A 90 -16.61 -23.40 -9.20
C TYR A 90 -17.46 -24.53 -9.79
N GLU A 91 -16.89 -25.74 -9.88
CA GLU A 91 -17.65 -26.94 -10.22
C GLU A 91 -18.27 -27.53 -8.95
N ILE A 92 -19.59 -27.65 -8.95
CA ILE A 92 -20.36 -28.26 -7.87
C ILE A 92 -19.95 -29.74 -7.76
N SER A 93 -19.87 -30.25 -6.52
CA SER A 93 -19.39 -31.58 -6.12
C SER A 93 -17.88 -31.81 -6.19
N LYS A 94 -17.13 -31.24 -7.14
CA LYS A 94 -15.65 -31.40 -7.16
C LYS A 94 -14.92 -30.57 -6.10
N THR A 95 -15.46 -29.41 -5.76
CA THR A 95 -14.83 -28.44 -4.86
C THR A 95 -15.28 -28.59 -3.40
N GLY A 96 -16.02 -29.65 -3.07
CA GLY A 96 -16.71 -29.81 -1.79
C GLY A 96 -18.03 -29.01 -1.70
N LEU A 97 -18.35 -28.19 -2.71
CA LEU A 97 -19.60 -27.46 -2.81
C LEU A 97 -20.77 -28.38 -3.15
N THR A 98 -21.84 -28.31 -2.38
CA THR A 98 -23.05 -29.11 -2.62
C THR A 98 -24.29 -28.26 -2.35
N LEU A 99 -25.30 -28.40 -3.22
CA LEU A 99 -26.63 -27.85 -2.96
C LEU A 99 -27.34 -28.73 -1.93
N TYR A 100 -27.73 -28.13 -0.82
CA TYR A 100 -28.42 -28.79 0.27
C TYR A 100 -29.89 -28.37 0.30
N ASN A 101 -30.74 -29.27 0.79
CA ASN A 101 -32.16 -29.04 1.04
C ASN A 101 -33.02 -28.55 -0.16
N CYS A 102 -32.60 -28.78 -1.40
CA CYS A 102 -33.41 -28.39 -2.57
C CYS A 102 -34.77 -29.09 -2.61
N LYS A 103 -34.94 -30.24 -1.95
CA LYS A 103 -36.18 -31.01 -1.97
C LYS A 103 -37.38 -30.25 -1.38
N GLU A 104 -37.14 -29.39 -0.40
CA GLU A 104 -38.19 -28.60 0.25
C GLU A 104 -38.66 -27.43 -0.62
N VAL A 105 -37.89 -27.04 -1.64
CA VAL A 105 -38.20 -25.92 -2.54
C VAL A 105 -38.77 -26.38 -3.89
N LEU A 106 -38.55 -27.64 -4.25
CA LEU A 106 -38.91 -28.16 -5.56
C LEU A 106 -40.29 -28.83 -5.56
N LYS A 107 -41.06 -28.58 -6.63
CA LYS A 107 -42.26 -29.36 -6.95
C LYS A 107 -41.84 -30.75 -7.46
N ASN A 108 -42.36 -31.80 -6.85
CA ASN A 108 -42.06 -33.20 -7.19
C ASN A 108 -40.55 -33.53 -7.25
N PRO A 109 -39.81 -33.38 -6.13
CA PRO A 109 -38.35 -33.52 -6.10
C PRO A 109 -37.84 -34.92 -6.47
N GLU A 110 -38.69 -35.94 -6.34
CA GLU A 110 -38.33 -37.33 -6.66
C GLU A 110 -38.50 -37.69 -8.14
N SER A 111 -39.08 -36.81 -8.95
CA SER A 111 -39.30 -37.06 -10.38
C SER A 111 -37.97 -37.15 -11.14
N GLY A 112 -37.92 -38.02 -12.15
CA GLY A 112 -36.73 -38.17 -13.00
C GLY A 112 -36.40 -36.92 -13.82
N GLU A 113 -37.38 -36.06 -14.08
CA GLU A 113 -37.19 -34.78 -14.78
C GLU A 113 -36.54 -33.75 -13.86
N THR A 114 -37.06 -33.56 -12.64
CA THR A 114 -36.48 -32.66 -11.63
C THR A 114 -35.04 -33.07 -11.29
N LYS A 115 -34.76 -34.37 -11.14
CA LYS A 115 -33.41 -34.88 -10.88
C LYS A 115 -32.43 -34.53 -12.01
N LYS A 116 -32.84 -34.67 -13.28
CA LYS A 116 -32.01 -34.30 -14.44
C LYS A 116 -31.67 -32.80 -14.48
N VAL A 117 -32.60 -31.94 -14.07
CA VAL A 117 -32.36 -30.49 -13.98
C VAL A 117 -31.38 -30.17 -12.85
N ILE A 118 -31.52 -30.78 -11.67
CA ILE A 118 -30.53 -30.58 -10.59
C ILE A 118 -29.14 -31.06 -11.06
N GLU A 119 -29.06 -32.21 -11.70
CA GLU A 119 -27.81 -32.77 -12.25
C GLU A 119 -27.23 -31.93 -13.42
N SER A 120 -28.04 -31.11 -14.10
CA SER A 120 -27.54 -30.19 -15.13
C SER A 120 -26.84 -28.98 -14.53
N ILE A 121 -27.13 -28.61 -13.28
CA ILE A 121 -26.47 -27.50 -12.58
C ILE A 121 -25.08 -27.96 -12.13
N LYS A 122 -24.08 -27.65 -12.95
CA LYS A 122 -22.69 -28.08 -12.71
C LYS A 122 -21.82 -27.03 -12.07
N TYR A 123 -22.20 -25.76 -12.17
CA TYR A 123 -21.32 -24.66 -11.82
C TYR A 123 -21.99 -23.64 -10.92
N CYS A 124 -21.18 -22.93 -10.16
CA CYS A 124 -21.60 -21.70 -9.50
C CYS A 124 -20.54 -20.60 -9.61
N LYS A 125 -21.00 -19.35 -9.65
CA LYS A 125 -20.18 -18.14 -9.70
C LYS A 125 -20.77 -17.09 -8.75
N GLY A 126 -19.93 -16.35 -8.05
CA GLY A 126 -20.35 -15.23 -7.20
C GLY A 126 -20.24 -13.95 -8.00
N ILE A 127 -21.24 -13.08 -7.94
CA ILE A 127 -21.30 -11.83 -8.68
C ILE A 127 -21.82 -10.70 -7.77
N THR A 128 -21.31 -9.49 -7.94
CA THR A 128 -21.88 -8.27 -7.33
C THR A 128 -22.86 -7.54 -8.25
N ALA A 129 -22.81 -7.82 -9.55
CA ALA A 129 -23.63 -7.16 -10.57
C ALA A 129 -23.99 -8.11 -11.72
N LEU A 130 -25.10 -7.82 -12.42
CA LEU A 130 -25.60 -8.63 -13.54
C LEU A 130 -24.62 -8.70 -14.72
N SER A 131 -23.72 -7.74 -14.85
CA SER A 131 -22.62 -7.77 -15.83
C SER A 131 -21.83 -9.08 -15.76
N GLY A 132 -21.67 -9.65 -14.57
CA GLY A 132 -21.03 -10.96 -14.36
C GLY A 132 -21.78 -12.14 -14.98
N LEU A 133 -23.11 -12.10 -14.96
CA LEU A 133 -23.96 -13.10 -15.62
C LEU A 133 -23.95 -12.88 -17.14
N THR A 134 -24.16 -11.64 -17.58
CA THR A 134 -24.17 -11.27 -19.00
C THR A 134 -22.86 -11.61 -19.69
N ALA A 135 -21.72 -11.49 -19.01
CA ALA A 135 -20.41 -11.89 -19.53
C ALA A 135 -20.31 -13.40 -19.81
N ASP A 136 -20.90 -14.23 -18.95
CA ASP A 136 -20.88 -15.69 -19.08
C ASP A 136 -21.96 -16.22 -20.04
N LYS A 137 -23.08 -15.51 -20.17
CA LYS A 137 -24.31 -15.93 -20.89
C LYS A 137 -24.80 -14.83 -21.81
N ALA A 138 -23.93 -14.38 -22.72
CA ALA A 138 -24.26 -13.36 -23.71
C ALA A 138 -25.66 -13.60 -24.33
N ASP A 139 -26.46 -12.55 -24.44
CA ASP A 139 -27.83 -12.55 -24.98
C ASP A 139 -28.90 -13.32 -24.17
N SER A 140 -28.59 -13.87 -22.99
CA SER A 140 -29.62 -14.43 -22.10
C SER A 140 -30.48 -13.32 -21.50
N LYS A 141 -31.80 -13.47 -21.64
CA LYS A 141 -32.76 -12.61 -20.94
C LYS A 141 -32.74 -12.94 -19.45
N ILE A 142 -32.48 -11.92 -18.63
CA ILE A 142 -32.51 -12.00 -17.17
C ILE A 142 -33.82 -11.39 -16.68
N THR A 143 -34.53 -12.10 -15.80
CA THR A 143 -35.76 -11.62 -15.16
C THR A 143 -35.53 -11.57 -13.66
N ILE A 144 -35.58 -10.37 -13.08
CA ILE A 144 -35.61 -10.19 -11.61
C ILE A 144 -37.07 -10.25 -11.15
N TYR A 145 -37.32 -11.01 -10.10
CA TYR A 145 -38.66 -11.21 -9.56
C TYR A 145 -39.20 -9.93 -8.90
N GLN A 146 -40.52 -9.80 -8.89
CA GLN A 146 -41.19 -8.63 -8.34
C GLN A 146 -40.81 -8.41 -6.87
N GLY A 147 -40.44 -7.17 -6.51
CA GLY A 147 -40.03 -6.81 -5.15
C GLY A 147 -38.52 -6.90 -4.89
N TYR A 148 -37.74 -7.40 -5.85
CA TYR A 148 -36.28 -7.45 -5.76
C TYR A 148 -35.59 -6.48 -6.74
N SER A 149 -34.33 -6.14 -6.45
CA SER A 149 -33.43 -5.39 -7.34
C SER A 149 -32.13 -6.18 -7.52
N ALA A 150 -31.44 -5.95 -8.65
CA ALA A 150 -30.11 -6.48 -8.89
C ALA A 150 -29.06 -5.97 -7.88
N ASP A 151 -29.29 -4.79 -7.28
CA ASP A 151 -28.38 -4.19 -6.29
C ASP A 151 -28.22 -5.06 -5.04
N LEU A 152 -29.14 -5.99 -4.81
CA LEU A 152 -29.07 -6.98 -3.73
C LEU A 152 -27.85 -7.91 -3.87
N LEU A 153 -27.32 -8.11 -5.08
CA LEU A 153 -26.14 -8.94 -5.32
C LEU A 153 -24.84 -8.36 -4.72
N GLU A 154 -24.77 -7.04 -4.55
CA GLU A 154 -23.64 -6.35 -3.90
C GLU A 154 -23.75 -6.38 -2.37
N GLN A 155 -24.94 -6.59 -1.81
CA GLN A 155 -25.17 -6.54 -0.36
C GLN A 155 -24.53 -7.71 0.38
N SER A 156 -24.03 -7.45 1.59
CA SER A 156 -23.33 -8.44 2.42
C SER A 156 -24.17 -9.00 3.59
N LEU A 157 -25.32 -8.38 3.92
CA LEU A 157 -26.16 -8.80 5.04
C LEU A 157 -27.06 -10.00 4.73
N HIS A 158 -27.47 -10.12 3.47
CA HIS A 158 -28.33 -11.19 2.99
C HIS A 158 -27.71 -11.78 1.73
N ASN A 159 -28.04 -13.03 1.46
CA ASN A 159 -27.46 -13.80 0.38
C ASN A 159 -28.53 -14.10 -0.66
N TYR A 160 -28.20 -13.92 -1.94
CA TYR A 160 -29.16 -14.00 -3.03
C TYR A 160 -28.63 -14.85 -4.17
N VAL A 161 -29.53 -15.41 -4.97
CA VAL A 161 -29.16 -16.24 -6.12
C VAL A 161 -30.07 -15.96 -7.32
N ILE A 162 -29.46 -15.95 -8.51
CA ILE A 162 -30.14 -16.01 -9.80
C ILE A 162 -29.92 -17.40 -10.38
N ILE A 163 -31.02 -18.05 -10.73
CA ILE A 163 -31.05 -19.46 -11.16
C ILE A 163 -31.28 -19.59 -12.67
N PRO A 164 -30.96 -20.73 -13.27
CA PRO A 164 -31.42 -21.00 -14.63
C PRO A 164 -32.95 -21.17 -14.66
N SER A 165 -33.60 -20.67 -15.71
CA SER A 165 -35.05 -20.85 -15.95
C SER A 165 -35.48 -22.32 -15.94
N THR A 166 -34.60 -23.23 -16.38
CA THR A 166 -34.79 -24.69 -16.29
C THR A 166 -35.05 -25.17 -14.86
N LEU A 167 -34.43 -24.56 -13.84
CA LEU A 167 -34.68 -24.88 -12.44
C LEU A 167 -35.95 -24.20 -11.92
N SER A 168 -36.20 -22.95 -12.33
CA SER A 168 -37.35 -22.16 -11.90
C SER A 168 -38.68 -22.86 -12.20
N GLU A 169 -38.78 -23.51 -13.36
CA GLU A 169 -39.95 -24.29 -13.73
C GLU A 169 -40.26 -25.40 -12.72
N HIS A 170 -39.30 -25.86 -11.93
CA HIS A 170 -39.47 -26.91 -10.92
C HIS A 170 -39.57 -26.38 -9.49
N ILE A 171 -39.59 -25.07 -9.25
CA ILE A 171 -39.85 -24.50 -7.92
C ILE A 171 -41.34 -24.61 -7.58
N ASP A 172 -41.66 -24.94 -6.33
CA ASP A 172 -43.04 -24.98 -5.87
C ASP A 172 -43.63 -23.57 -5.83
N SER A 173 -44.66 -23.34 -6.65
CA SER A 173 -45.37 -22.07 -6.76
C SER A 173 -46.21 -21.73 -5.51
N GLN A 174 -46.44 -22.69 -4.61
CA GLN A 174 -47.17 -22.46 -3.36
C GLN A 174 -46.30 -21.82 -2.27
N LEU A 175 -44.97 -21.87 -2.41
CA LEU A 175 -44.04 -21.25 -1.48
C LEU A 175 -44.10 -19.74 -1.57
N SER A 176 -44.09 -19.06 -0.42
CA SER A 176 -43.90 -17.62 -0.40
C SER A 176 -42.46 -17.27 -0.78
N ASP A 177 -42.21 -16.04 -1.24
CA ASP A 177 -40.90 -15.67 -1.81
C ASP A 177 -39.74 -15.80 -0.81
N ASN A 178 -40.00 -15.65 0.49
CA ASN A 178 -39.03 -15.90 1.57
C ASN A 178 -38.73 -17.39 1.82
N GLU A 179 -39.54 -18.31 1.29
CA GLU A 179 -39.34 -19.77 1.40
C GLU A 179 -38.59 -20.33 0.17
N LYS A 180 -38.50 -19.56 -0.91
CA LYS A 180 -37.74 -19.93 -2.13
C LYS A 180 -36.25 -19.70 -1.92
N VAL A 181 -35.62 -20.59 -1.16
CA VAL A 181 -34.20 -20.49 -0.77
C VAL A 181 -33.37 -21.70 -1.18
N LEU A 182 -32.11 -21.49 -1.57
CA LEU A 182 -31.15 -22.56 -1.82
C LEU A 182 -30.08 -22.57 -0.73
N PHE A 183 -29.74 -23.74 -0.21
CA PHE A 183 -28.60 -23.88 0.70
C PHE A 183 -27.37 -24.34 -0.08
N LEU A 184 -26.24 -23.67 0.13
CA LEU A 184 -24.95 -24.09 -0.37
C LEU A 184 -24.05 -24.43 0.81
N ILE A 185 -23.51 -25.65 0.80
CA ILE A 185 -22.52 -26.10 1.78
C ILE A 185 -21.17 -26.31 1.09
N ASN A 186 -20.09 -26.03 1.80
CA ASN A 186 -18.75 -26.47 1.45
C ASN A 186 -18.23 -27.40 2.54
N SER A 187 -18.25 -28.71 2.28
CA SER A 187 -17.77 -29.69 3.26
C SER A 187 -16.25 -29.62 3.50
N GLY A 188 -15.49 -29.06 2.54
CA GLY A 188 -14.04 -28.92 2.65
C GLY A 188 -13.59 -27.76 3.53
N THR A 189 -14.43 -26.74 3.72
CA THR A 189 -14.11 -25.55 4.54
C THR A 189 -15.11 -25.30 5.67
N SER A 190 -16.12 -26.17 5.79
CA SER A 190 -17.25 -26.03 6.72
C SER A 190 -18.08 -24.76 6.51
N GLY A 191 -18.04 -24.18 5.31
CA GLY A 191 -18.87 -23.03 4.95
C GLY A 191 -20.31 -23.42 4.65
N LEU A 192 -21.26 -22.58 5.05
CA LEU A 192 -22.70 -22.77 4.83
C LEU A 192 -23.37 -21.41 4.68
N ALA A 193 -24.23 -21.27 3.68
CA ALA A 193 -25.16 -20.16 3.58
C ALA A 193 -26.44 -20.60 2.87
N TYR A 194 -27.54 -19.91 3.20
CA TYR A 194 -28.79 -19.97 2.45
C TYR A 194 -28.89 -18.74 1.56
N PHE A 195 -29.49 -18.88 0.38
CA PHE A 195 -29.60 -17.85 -0.64
C PHE A 195 -31.04 -17.74 -1.10
N THR A 196 -31.63 -16.54 -0.99
CA THR A 196 -32.96 -16.28 -1.52
C THR A 196 -32.92 -16.15 -3.03
N ILE A 197 -33.84 -16.82 -3.72
CA ILE A 197 -33.93 -16.76 -5.19
C ILE A 197 -34.60 -15.45 -5.58
N ILE A 198 -33.89 -14.59 -6.30
CA ILE A 198 -34.36 -13.24 -6.67
C ILE A 198 -34.63 -13.07 -8.16
N GLY A 199 -34.32 -14.07 -8.97
CA GLY A 199 -34.51 -14.00 -10.41
C GLY A 199 -33.98 -15.23 -11.13
N GLU A 200 -34.13 -15.18 -12.44
CA GLU A 200 -33.73 -16.25 -13.35
C GLU A 200 -33.15 -15.73 -14.66
N TYR A 201 -32.44 -16.59 -15.38
CA TYR A 201 -32.00 -16.32 -16.76
C TYR A 201 -32.46 -17.42 -17.73
N GLU A 202 -32.79 -17.01 -18.96
CA GLU A 202 -33.17 -17.93 -20.03
C GLU A 202 -31.97 -18.77 -20.50
N THR A 203 -32.09 -20.10 -20.44
CA THR A 203 -31.07 -21.05 -20.90
C THR A 203 -31.70 -22.33 -21.44
N LYS A 204 -31.07 -22.91 -22.46
CA LYS A 204 -31.39 -24.26 -22.99
C LYS A 204 -30.16 -25.18 -22.94
N HIS A 205 -29.13 -24.79 -22.20
CA HIS A 205 -27.86 -25.50 -22.19
C HIS A 205 -27.92 -26.78 -21.36
N ARG A 206 -27.05 -27.74 -21.71
CA ARG A 206 -26.91 -29.01 -20.99
C ARG A 206 -26.31 -28.84 -19.59
N HIS A 207 -25.56 -27.75 -19.37
CA HIS A 207 -24.89 -27.44 -18.11
C HIS A 207 -25.21 -26.00 -17.68
N ASP A 208 -25.87 -25.87 -16.55
CA ASP A 208 -26.31 -24.59 -15.99
C ASP A 208 -25.41 -24.12 -14.86
N THR A 209 -25.41 -22.81 -14.64
CA THR A 209 -24.63 -22.11 -13.60
C THR A 209 -25.58 -21.41 -12.64
N LEU A 210 -25.32 -21.51 -11.34
CA LEU A 210 -25.96 -20.66 -10.32
C LEU A 210 -25.13 -19.40 -10.11
N TYR A 211 -25.78 -18.24 -10.13
CA TYR A 211 -25.13 -16.95 -9.90
C TYR A 211 -25.53 -16.43 -8.52
N PHE A 212 -24.63 -16.59 -7.56
CA PHE A 212 -24.83 -16.18 -6.18
C PHE A 212 -24.36 -14.74 -5.95
N SER A 213 -24.88 -14.06 -4.92
CA SER A 213 -24.26 -12.83 -4.42
C SER A 213 -22.82 -13.11 -4.02
N TYR A 214 -21.90 -12.23 -4.43
CA TYR A 214 -20.46 -12.43 -4.30
C TYR A 214 -20.07 -12.74 -2.85
N SER A 215 -20.43 -11.86 -1.92
CA SER A 215 -20.13 -12.01 -0.49
C SER A 215 -20.62 -13.33 0.09
N GLY A 216 -21.83 -13.77 -0.32
CA GLY A 216 -22.42 -15.02 0.14
C GLY A 216 -21.64 -16.24 -0.33
N LEU A 217 -21.30 -16.32 -1.62
CA LEU A 217 -20.50 -17.42 -2.14
C LEU A 217 -19.07 -17.41 -1.55
N SER A 218 -18.44 -16.23 -1.49
CA SER A 218 -17.10 -16.07 -0.91
C SER A 218 -17.07 -16.58 0.53
N ASN A 219 -18.07 -16.25 1.36
CA ASN A 219 -18.18 -16.76 2.74
C ASN A 219 -18.32 -18.29 2.80
N VAL A 220 -19.11 -18.90 1.89
CA VAL A 220 -19.24 -20.36 1.82
C VAL A 220 -17.93 -21.03 1.37
N VAL A 221 -17.23 -20.44 0.41
CA VAL A 221 -15.95 -20.99 -0.06
C VAL A 221 -14.86 -20.82 1.00
N LEU A 222 -14.80 -19.65 1.65
CA LEU A 222 -13.84 -19.31 2.71
C LEU A 222 -14.02 -20.23 3.92
N GLY A 223 -15.26 -20.37 4.41
CA GLY A 223 -15.56 -21.11 5.63
C GLY A 223 -14.71 -20.61 6.81
N GLY A 224 -13.97 -21.51 7.45
CA GLY A 224 -13.06 -21.18 8.55
C GLY A 224 -11.66 -20.68 8.16
N LYS A 225 -11.40 -20.41 6.87
CA LYS A 225 -10.08 -19.95 6.39
C LYS A 225 -9.97 -18.43 6.44
N GLU A 226 -8.74 -17.92 6.38
CA GLU A 226 -8.45 -16.47 6.35
C GLU A 226 -8.51 -15.89 4.94
N ASP A 227 -8.16 -16.67 3.91
CA ASP A 227 -8.17 -16.23 2.51
C ASP A 227 -8.49 -17.40 1.53
N ILE A 228 -8.79 -17.05 0.28
CA ILE A 228 -9.01 -17.98 -0.83
C ILE A 228 -8.07 -17.61 -1.96
N VAL A 229 -7.09 -18.47 -2.24
CA VAL A 229 -6.16 -18.30 -3.37
C VAL A 229 -6.92 -18.45 -4.70
N GLY A 230 -6.65 -17.56 -5.65
CA GLY A 230 -7.22 -17.67 -7.01
C GLY A 230 -8.74 -17.52 -7.05
N HIS A 231 -9.31 -16.68 -6.20
CA HIS A 231 -10.77 -16.59 -6.03
C HIS A 231 -11.45 -15.67 -7.03
N ILE A 232 -10.79 -14.58 -7.41
CA ILE A 232 -11.39 -13.48 -8.17
C ILE A 232 -11.00 -13.61 -9.64
N ASP A 233 -12.01 -13.65 -10.49
CA ASP A 233 -11.89 -13.77 -11.95
C ASP A 233 -11.94 -12.38 -12.63
N TYR A 234 -12.70 -11.45 -12.05
CA TYR A 234 -12.81 -10.07 -12.51
C TYR A 234 -13.06 -9.12 -11.34
N MET A 235 -12.48 -7.92 -11.40
CA MET A 235 -12.77 -6.82 -10.50
C MET A 235 -12.70 -5.50 -11.27
N GLY A 236 -13.85 -4.81 -11.32
CA GLY A 236 -14.01 -3.47 -11.85
C GLY A 236 -14.77 -2.59 -10.88
N ILE A 237 -14.57 -1.29 -11.01
CA ILE A 237 -15.13 -0.26 -10.15
C ILE A 237 -15.68 0.82 -11.06
N ASP A 238 -16.97 1.13 -10.89
CA ASP A 238 -17.62 2.27 -11.54
C ASP A 238 -17.57 3.41 -10.51
N VAL A 239 -17.01 4.56 -10.89
CA VAL A 239 -16.76 5.68 -9.99
C VAL A 239 -17.70 6.84 -10.30
N ASN A 240 -17.97 7.65 -9.28
CA ASN A 240 -18.69 8.90 -9.44
C ASN A 240 -17.72 9.96 -9.98
N ASP A 241 -17.85 10.31 -11.25
CA ASP A 241 -16.99 11.28 -11.94
C ASP A 241 -17.03 12.70 -11.33
N LYS A 242 -18.02 13.01 -10.49
CA LYS A 242 -18.13 14.28 -9.75
C LYS A 242 -17.46 14.24 -8.38
N ALA A 243 -17.07 13.07 -7.89
CA ALA A 243 -16.43 12.93 -6.59
C ALA A 243 -14.94 13.28 -6.64
N ASN A 244 -14.38 13.69 -5.50
CA ASN A 244 -12.94 13.85 -5.38
C ASN A 244 -12.29 12.48 -5.15
N LEU A 245 -11.66 11.94 -6.19
CA LEU A 245 -11.08 10.60 -6.17
C LEU A 245 -9.67 10.52 -5.54
N VAL A 246 -9.11 11.63 -5.04
CA VAL A 246 -7.71 11.64 -4.52
C VAL A 246 -7.53 10.64 -3.39
N LYS A 247 -8.38 10.65 -2.36
CA LYS A 247 -8.22 9.69 -1.25
C LYS A 247 -8.41 8.24 -1.70
N PHE A 248 -9.30 8.04 -2.67
CA PHE A 248 -9.58 6.72 -3.22
C PHE A 248 -8.39 6.19 -4.04
N SER A 249 -7.72 7.04 -4.83
CA SER A 249 -6.50 6.63 -5.57
C SER A 249 -5.37 6.25 -4.63
N TYR A 250 -5.17 7.01 -3.53
CA TYR A 250 -4.19 6.65 -2.49
C TYR A 250 -4.53 5.29 -1.85
N PHE A 251 -5.80 5.03 -1.55
CA PHE A 251 -6.23 3.73 -1.07
C PHE A 251 -5.96 2.60 -2.07
N LEU A 252 -6.32 2.77 -3.36
CA LEU A 252 -6.03 1.77 -4.38
C LEU A 252 -4.54 1.49 -4.49
N SER A 253 -3.70 2.53 -4.42
CA SER A 253 -2.25 2.42 -4.52
C SER A 253 -1.61 1.62 -3.38
N GLU A 254 -2.29 1.42 -2.24
CA GLU A 254 -1.79 0.55 -1.17
C GLU A 254 -1.82 -0.93 -1.57
N TYR A 255 -2.71 -1.33 -2.48
CA TYR A 255 -2.94 -2.74 -2.87
C TYR A 255 -2.55 -3.04 -4.31
N PHE A 256 -2.74 -2.06 -5.21
CA PHE A 256 -2.61 -2.19 -6.65
C PHE A 256 -1.63 -1.15 -7.20
N ALA A 257 -0.80 -1.54 -8.16
CA ALA A 257 0.07 -0.59 -8.83
C ALA A 257 -0.76 0.29 -9.78
N ASP A 258 -0.36 1.54 -9.96
CA ASP A 258 -0.92 2.39 -11.02
C ASP A 258 -0.32 1.97 -12.36
N TYR A 259 -1.16 1.57 -13.32
CA TYR A 259 -0.73 1.20 -14.66
C TYR A 259 0.07 2.30 -15.37
N ASN A 260 -0.28 3.58 -15.18
CA ASN A 260 0.35 4.71 -15.87
C ASN A 260 1.79 4.96 -15.40
N VAL A 261 2.15 4.49 -14.21
CA VAL A 261 3.49 4.67 -13.61
C VAL A 261 3.99 3.36 -12.99
N LEU A 262 3.70 2.22 -13.64
CA LEU A 262 3.98 0.87 -13.12
C LEU A 262 5.45 0.67 -12.69
N SER A 263 6.40 1.30 -13.40
CA SER A 263 7.83 1.22 -13.07
C SER A 263 8.16 1.77 -11.67
N GLN A 264 7.35 2.70 -11.14
CA GLN A 264 7.54 3.24 -9.79
C GLN A 264 7.15 2.23 -8.69
N TYR A 265 6.46 1.14 -9.03
CA TYR A 265 6.00 0.09 -8.12
C TYR A 265 6.86 -1.18 -8.16
N GLU A 266 7.76 -1.34 -9.13
CA GLU A 266 8.51 -2.60 -9.36
C GLU A 266 9.27 -3.12 -8.14
N LYS A 267 9.83 -2.20 -7.34
CA LYS A 267 10.59 -2.55 -6.13
C LYS A 267 9.77 -2.43 -4.85
N ARG A 268 8.53 -1.97 -4.91
CA ARG A 268 7.72 -1.65 -3.72
C ARG A 268 6.98 -2.86 -3.18
N ILE A 269 6.64 -2.79 -1.89
CA ILE A 269 5.84 -3.80 -1.18
C ILE A 269 4.45 -3.25 -0.91
N ASN A 270 3.39 -3.97 -1.24
CA ASN A 270 2.00 -3.56 -1.03
C ASN A 270 1.55 -3.79 0.42
N LYS A 271 0.31 -3.43 0.71
CA LYS A 271 -0.30 -3.53 2.05
C LYS A 271 -0.30 -4.96 2.62
N PHE A 272 -0.40 -5.97 1.76
CA PHE A 272 -0.35 -7.38 2.14
C PHE A 272 1.09 -7.92 2.28
N ASN A 273 2.09 -7.04 2.33
CA ASN A 273 3.49 -7.38 2.46
C ASN A 273 4.05 -8.18 1.25
N GLU A 274 3.48 -7.94 0.07
CA GLU A 274 3.85 -8.63 -1.18
C GLU A 274 4.33 -7.64 -2.26
N PRO A 275 5.14 -8.07 -3.23
CA PRO A 275 5.33 -7.31 -4.46
C PRO A 275 3.98 -7.04 -5.16
N TYR A 276 3.90 -5.94 -5.91
CA TYR A 276 2.69 -5.56 -6.65
C TYR A 276 2.41 -6.50 -7.83
N GLN A 277 1.64 -7.56 -7.58
CA GLN A 277 1.19 -8.52 -8.61
C GLN A 277 0.02 -8.03 -9.46
N TYR A 278 -0.71 -7.03 -8.96
CA TYR A 278 -1.92 -6.50 -9.58
C TYR A 278 -1.82 -4.99 -9.74
N MET A 279 -2.46 -4.48 -10.78
CA MET A 279 -2.49 -3.08 -11.15
C MET A 279 -3.93 -2.62 -11.42
N TYR A 280 -4.20 -1.34 -11.19
CA TYR A 280 -5.44 -0.72 -11.63
C TYR A 280 -5.21 0.04 -12.94
N VAL A 281 -6.08 -0.20 -13.91
CA VAL A 281 -6.17 0.57 -15.16
C VAL A 281 -7.42 1.41 -15.06
N ASN A 282 -7.31 2.73 -15.27
CA ASN A 282 -8.44 3.63 -15.16
C ASN A 282 -8.66 4.39 -16.48
N ASN A 283 -9.92 4.63 -16.83
CA ASN A 283 -10.37 5.42 -17.97
C ASN A 283 -10.95 6.79 -17.54
N VAL A 284 -10.76 7.14 -16.27
CA VAL A 284 -11.18 8.40 -15.66
C VAL A 284 -9.95 9.26 -15.39
N ASP A 285 -10.10 10.58 -15.22
CA ASP A 285 -8.97 11.49 -15.03
C ASP A 285 -8.37 11.42 -13.60
N ILE A 286 -8.06 10.21 -13.11
CA ILE A 286 -7.29 10.02 -11.87
C ILE A 286 -5.83 10.30 -12.19
N LEU A 287 -5.29 11.36 -11.58
CA LEU A 287 -3.87 11.68 -11.69
C LEU A 287 -3.02 10.58 -11.03
N PRO A 288 -1.98 10.09 -11.73
CA PRO A 288 -1.04 9.15 -11.14
C PRO A 288 -0.40 9.71 -9.87
N ILE A 289 -0.26 8.86 -8.86
CA ILE A 289 0.49 9.22 -7.65
C ILE A 289 1.97 9.19 -8.01
N ASN A 290 2.64 10.33 -7.90
CA ASN A 290 4.07 10.38 -8.14
C ASN A 290 4.82 9.82 -6.92
N LEU A 291 5.47 8.68 -7.12
CA LEU A 291 6.26 7.96 -6.13
C LEU A 291 7.77 7.97 -6.45
N SER A 292 8.19 8.72 -7.48
CA SER A 292 9.60 8.87 -7.83
C SER A 292 10.33 9.82 -6.87
N GLU A 293 11.62 9.57 -6.65
CA GLU A 293 12.53 10.54 -6.00
C GLU A 293 12.52 11.85 -6.81
N ASP A 294 12.44 12.99 -6.11
CA ASP A 294 12.48 14.31 -6.74
C ASP A 294 13.93 14.58 -7.21
N SER A 295 14.17 14.27 -8.48
CA SER A 295 15.51 14.21 -9.06
C SER A 295 15.54 14.77 -10.49
N GLY A 296 16.73 15.10 -11.00
CA GLY A 296 16.90 15.55 -12.38
C GLY A 296 16.78 17.07 -12.60
N PHE A 297 16.84 17.86 -11.54
CA PHE A 297 16.94 19.33 -11.57
C PHE A 297 18.20 19.81 -10.83
N GLU A 298 18.63 21.02 -11.17
CA GLU A 298 19.67 21.74 -10.42
C GLU A 298 19.13 22.15 -9.05
N LYS A 299 19.98 22.09 -8.02
CA LYS A 299 19.57 22.23 -6.62
C LYS A 299 20.31 23.38 -5.96
N ASN A 300 19.61 24.17 -5.17
CA ASN A 300 20.30 24.99 -4.17
C ASN A 300 20.50 24.13 -2.92
N ILE A 301 21.71 24.14 -2.37
CA ILE A 301 22.08 23.48 -1.13
C ILE A 301 22.28 24.55 -0.06
N ILE A 302 21.34 24.61 0.89
CA ILE A 302 21.43 25.47 2.07
C ILE A 302 22.11 24.70 3.18
N THR A 303 23.29 25.15 3.61
CA THR A 303 24.06 24.51 4.68
C THR A 303 24.14 25.43 5.90
N VAL A 304 23.80 24.90 7.08
CA VAL A 304 23.95 25.62 8.35
C VAL A 304 25.31 25.34 8.97
N THR A 305 26.02 26.40 9.37
CA THR A 305 27.36 26.37 9.99
C THR A 305 27.43 27.27 11.21
N GLY A 306 28.47 27.14 12.05
CA GLY A 306 28.76 28.12 13.10
C GLY A 306 29.18 29.46 12.49
N ILE A 307 28.77 30.59 13.09
CA ILE A 307 29.23 31.93 12.67
C ILE A 307 30.74 32.08 12.87
N ASP A 308 31.31 31.35 13.83
CA ASP A 308 32.74 31.26 14.09
C ASP A 308 33.50 30.42 13.05
N GLY A 309 32.80 29.81 12.09
CA GLY A 309 33.36 28.91 11.08
C GLY A 309 33.63 27.49 11.61
N ASN A 310 33.09 27.12 12.77
CA ASN A 310 33.17 25.76 13.28
C ASN A 310 32.11 24.87 12.59
N ASP A 311 32.59 23.78 11.99
CA ASP A 311 31.74 22.80 11.30
C ASP A 311 31.14 21.76 12.26
N ASN A 312 31.68 21.63 13.48
CA ASN A 312 31.08 20.80 14.51
C ASN A 312 30.07 21.63 15.31
N LEU A 313 28.83 21.67 14.81
CA LEU A 313 27.81 22.58 15.30
C LEU A 313 27.51 22.39 16.80
N GLN A 314 27.51 21.14 17.28
CA GLN A 314 27.00 20.77 18.61
C GLN A 314 25.69 21.49 18.96
N MET A 315 24.85 21.69 17.94
CA MET A 315 23.68 22.55 18.01
C MET A 315 22.61 21.89 18.87
N SER A 316 21.94 22.66 19.72
CA SER A 316 20.85 22.12 20.54
C SER A 316 19.73 21.55 19.65
N HIS A 317 19.17 20.40 20.04
CA HIS A 317 18.06 19.74 19.33
C HIS A 317 16.85 20.66 19.09
N VAL A 318 16.67 21.69 19.91
CA VAL A 318 15.56 22.66 19.80
C VAL A 318 15.54 23.39 18.45
N TYR A 319 16.69 23.53 17.77
CA TYR A 319 16.73 24.09 16.41
C TYR A 319 16.09 23.14 15.40
N GLY A 320 16.41 21.85 15.46
CA GLY A 320 15.80 20.83 14.61
C GLY A 320 14.32 20.63 14.91
N ASP A 321 13.94 20.66 16.19
CA ASP A 321 12.53 20.60 16.61
C ASP A 321 11.72 21.75 16.02
N ALA A 322 12.24 22.98 16.07
CA ALA A 322 11.58 24.15 15.53
C ALA A 322 11.38 24.08 14.02
N LEU A 323 12.39 23.59 13.29
CA LEU A 323 12.24 23.34 11.85
C LEU A 323 11.11 22.33 11.62
N ILE A 324 11.17 21.16 12.26
CA ILE A 324 10.21 20.09 12.01
C ILE A 324 8.78 20.46 12.40
N GLU A 325 8.57 21.17 13.52
CA GLU A 325 7.25 21.64 13.96
C GLU A 325 6.57 22.52 12.90
N ASP A 326 7.34 23.39 12.25
CA ASP A 326 6.87 24.33 11.26
C ASP A 326 7.01 23.84 9.80
N TYR A 327 7.44 22.59 9.59
CA TYR A 327 7.74 22.04 8.25
C TYR A 327 6.60 22.21 7.25
N HIS A 328 5.34 22.07 7.70
CA HIS A 328 4.16 22.26 6.86
C HIS A 328 4.04 23.67 6.23
N LYS A 329 4.69 24.70 6.80
CA LYS A 329 4.67 26.08 6.30
C LYS A 329 5.57 26.30 5.09
N TYR A 330 6.62 25.50 4.95
CA TYR A 330 7.69 25.76 3.97
C TYR A 330 8.13 24.51 3.18
N SER A 331 7.59 23.32 3.50
CA SER A 331 7.89 22.05 2.81
C SER A 331 7.74 22.12 1.29
N GLN A 332 6.82 22.94 0.77
CA GLN A 332 6.64 23.16 -0.67
C GLN A 332 7.87 23.74 -1.41
N TYR A 333 8.83 24.34 -0.68
CA TYR A 333 10.07 24.87 -1.25
C TYR A 333 11.23 23.88 -1.11
N ILE A 334 11.06 22.79 -0.37
CA ILE A 334 12.11 21.87 0.01
C ILE A 334 11.94 20.57 -0.77
N THR A 335 13.04 20.10 -1.35
CA THR A 335 13.12 18.78 -1.98
C THR A 335 13.73 17.75 -1.05
N ASP A 336 14.58 18.18 -0.09
CA ASP A 336 15.08 17.32 0.98
C ASP A 336 15.53 18.15 2.20
N ILE A 337 15.43 17.57 3.40
CA ILE A 337 15.95 18.16 4.64
C ILE A 337 16.69 17.08 5.43
N ILE A 338 17.94 17.36 5.77
CA ILE A 338 18.84 16.45 6.50
C ILE A 338 19.19 17.10 7.83
N ILE A 339 18.60 16.58 8.91
CA ILE A 339 18.94 16.94 10.30
C ILE A 339 19.69 15.76 10.90
N SER A 340 21.02 15.83 10.88
CA SER A 340 21.85 14.77 11.44
C SER A 340 22.11 15.02 12.91
N THR A 341 21.71 14.08 13.76
CA THR A 341 22.12 14.07 15.17
C THR A 341 23.50 13.41 15.36
N GLY A 342 23.93 12.57 14.41
CA GLY A 342 25.12 11.73 14.53
C GLY A 342 25.12 10.76 15.73
N VAL A 343 24.02 10.67 16.47
CA VAL A 343 23.89 9.80 17.63
C VAL A 343 23.30 8.46 17.17
N LYS A 344 24.19 7.47 17.04
CA LYS A 344 23.78 6.07 16.98
C LYS A 344 23.41 5.62 18.39
N GLY A 345 22.23 5.04 18.54
CA GLY A 345 21.74 4.49 19.79
C GLY A 345 22.65 3.40 20.36
N GLU A 346 22.42 3.01 21.61
CA GLU A 346 23.27 2.02 22.28
C GLU A 346 22.75 0.58 22.09
N ASP A 347 23.68 -0.37 21.98
CA ASP A 347 23.37 -1.79 22.01
C ASP A 347 23.18 -2.25 23.45
N TRP A 348 21.93 -2.34 23.88
CA TRP A 348 21.57 -2.78 25.23
C TRP A 348 22.00 -4.20 25.59
N SER A 349 22.24 -5.10 24.62
CA SER A 349 22.64 -6.49 24.90
C SER A 349 24.02 -6.56 25.54
N LYS A 350 24.84 -5.52 25.34
CA LYS A 350 26.18 -5.37 25.92
C LYS A 350 26.17 -4.93 27.39
N TYR A 351 25.01 -4.56 27.94
CA TYR A 351 24.89 -4.06 29.31
C TYR A 351 24.15 -5.04 30.23
N PRO A 352 24.67 -5.30 31.45
CA PRO A 352 23.94 -6.07 32.47
C PRO A 352 22.57 -5.45 32.77
N LEU A 353 21.56 -6.27 33.05
CA LEU A 353 20.17 -5.90 33.38
C LEU A 353 19.98 -4.87 34.52
N ASN A 354 21.05 -4.45 35.19
CA ASN A 354 21.04 -3.58 36.38
C ASN A 354 21.93 -2.32 36.24
N VAL A 355 22.41 -1.98 35.04
CA VAL A 355 23.26 -0.78 34.86
C VAL A 355 22.41 0.50 34.83
N LYS A 356 22.78 1.49 35.64
CA LYS A 356 22.18 2.84 35.69
C LYS A 356 22.67 3.74 34.55
N ILE A 357 22.51 3.31 33.29
CA ILE A 357 22.71 4.22 32.15
C ILE A 357 21.31 4.56 31.60
N PRO A 358 20.94 5.83 31.50
CA PRO A 358 19.75 6.22 30.74
C PRO A 358 20.01 5.90 29.26
N CYS A 359 19.57 4.72 28.84
CA CYS A 359 19.66 4.26 27.47
C CYS A 359 18.26 3.98 26.95
N TYR A 360 18.01 4.40 25.71
CA TYR A 360 16.89 3.91 24.92
C TYR A 360 17.35 2.70 24.14
N GLY A 361 16.60 1.61 24.23
CA GLY A 361 16.75 0.46 23.36
C GLY A 361 15.64 0.43 22.33
N ILE A 362 15.82 -0.38 21.29
CA ILE A 362 14.71 -0.76 20.40
C ILE A 362 14.14 -2.11 20.82
N ASN A 363 12.84 -2.25 20.62
CA ASN A 363 12.11 -3.50 20.71
C ASN A 363 11.17 -3.60 19.51
N PHE A 364 10.80 -4.81 19.11
CA PHE A 364 9.86 -5.07 18.04
C PHE A 364 8.47 -5.26 18.64
N GLY A 365 7.45 -4.67 18.02
CA GLY A 365 6.06 -4.75 18.45
C GLY A 365 5.48 -6.17 18.37
N GLY A 366 4.27 -6.35 18.91
CA GLY A 366 3.52 -7.61 18.84
C GLY A 366 3.98 -8.67 19.87
N TYR A 367 3.16 -8.91 20.88
CA TYR A 367 3.31 -10.05 21.80
C TYR A 367 2.31 -11.14 21.40
N GLY A 368 2.76 -12.39 21.30
CA GLY A 368 1.96 -13.54 20.86
C GLY A 368 2.79 -14.49 19.99
N LEU A 369 2.33 -15.73 19.81
CA LEU A 369 3.07 -16.79 19.07
C LEU A 369 3.38 -16.44 17.60
N GLU A 370 2.67 -15.45 17.04
CA GLU A 370 2.88 -14.96 15.67
C GLU A 370 3.27 -13.48 15.61
N GLY A 371 3.56 -12.86 16.77
CA GLY A 371 3.93 -11.45 16.83
C GLY A 371 5.26 -11.15 16.12
N PHE A 372 5.41 -9.93 15.62
CA PHE A 372 6.62 -9.46 14.93
C PHE A 372 7.90 -9.78 15.71
N TYR A 373 7.94 -9.51 17.03
CA TYR A 373 9.08 -9.88 17.87
C TYR A 373 9.45 -11.39 17.82
N VAL A 374 8.46 -12.28 17.81
CA VAL A 374 8.71 -13.73 17.79
C VAL A 374 9.29 -14.17 16.45
N LYS A 375 8.65 -13.77 15.35
CA LYS A 375 9.11 -14.11 13.99
C LYS A 375 10.50 -13.58 13.69
N TYR A 376 10.74 -12.34 14.11
CA TYR A 376 12.06 -11.73 14.09
C TYR A 376 13.10 -12.56 14.86
N THR A 377 12.81 -12.91 16.11
CA THR A 377 13.75 -13.66 16.97
C THR A 377 14.05 -15.05 16.40
N GLU A 378 13.03 -15.78 15.94
CA GLU A 378 13.18 -17.09 15.29
C GLU A 378 14.05 -17.01 14.04
N TYR A 379 13.85 -15.98 13.21
CA TYR A 379 14.63 -15.79 11.98
C TYR A 379 16.12 -15.56 12.29
N TYR A 380 16.43 -14.65 13.21
CA TYR A 380 17.82 -14.33 13.55
C TYR A 380 18.53 -15.51 14.23
N GLN A 381 17.85 -16.21 15.15
CA GLN A 381 18.40 -17.41 15.78
C GLN A 381 18.69 -18.54 14.79
N SER A 382 17.77 -18.79 13.86
CA SER A 382 17.94 -19.85 12.84
C SER A 382 19.04 -19.54 11.82
N HIS A 383 19.35 -18.27 11.59
CA HIS A 383 20.42 -17.83 10.68
C HIS A 383 21.74 -17.52 11.39
N GLY A 384 21.82 -17.70 12.72
CA GLY A 384 23.03 -17.41 13.51
C GLY A 384 23.45 -15.95 13.44
N MET A 385 22.47 -15.04 13.37
CA MET A 385 22.67 -13.61 13.20
C MET A 385 22.46 -12.84 14.50
N ASP A 386 23.23 -11.78 14.67
CA ASP A 386 23.02 -10.83 15.75
C ASP A 386 21.88 -9.86 15.40
N SER A 387 21.05 -9.59 16.40
CA SER A 387 19.96 -8.62 16.31
C SER A 387 20.52 -7.21 16.00
N PRO A 388 19.92 -6.44 15.07
CA PRO A 388 20.23 -5.02 14.92
C PRO A 388 19.84 -4.27 16.19
N TRP A 389 20.82 -4.08 17.08
CA TRP A 389 20.61 -3.40 18.35
C TRP A 389 20.68 -1.88 18.25
N TYR A 390 21.14 -1.36 17.11
CA TYR A 390 21.34 0.06 16.92
C TYR A 390 20.14 0.73 16.28
N HIS A 391 19.99 2.01 16.58
CA HIS A 391 18.99 2.85 15.95
C HIS A 391 19.49 4.27 15.78
N GLN A 392 18.98 5.00 14.78
CA GLN A 392 19.40 6.37 14.51
C GLN A 392 18.24 7.17 13.96
N ALA A 393 18.11 8.42 14.41
CA ALA A 393 17.15 9.35 13.85
C ALA A 393 17.62 9.87 12.49
N VAL A 394 16.69 9.96 11.56
CA VAL A 394 16.90 10.52 10.22
C VAL A 394 15.71 11.37 9.82
N THR A 395 15.94 12.34 8.95
CA THR A 395 14.88 13.05 8.20
C THR A 395 14.91 12.74 6.71
N SER A 396 15.97 12.06 6.23
CA SER A 396 16.21 11.79 4.82
C SER A 396 16.85 10.43 4.59
N VAL A 397 16.46 9.79 3.49
CA VAL A 397 17.12 8.58 2.98
C VAL A 397 18.57 8.81 2.56
N ARG A 398 18.95 10.04 2.22
CA ARG A 398 20.32 10.35 1.80
C ARG A 398 21.32 10.21 2.93
N GLU A 399 20.90 10.51 4.15
CA GLU A 399 21.72 10.25 5.34
C GLU A 399 21.98 8.75 5.48
N ILE A 400 20.96 7.91 5.29
CA ILE A 400 21.11 6.45 5.29
C ILE A 400 22.09 6.00 4.20
N LYS A 401 21.90 6.49 2.96
CA LYS A 401 22.72 6.14 1.80
C LYS A 401 24.17 6.63 1.94
N SER A 402 24.44 7.72 2.65
CA SER A 402 25.82 8.22 2.87
C SER A 402 26.57 7.41 3.93
N MET A 403 25.85 6.81 4.88
CA MET A 403 26.42 5.99 5.96
C MET A 403 26.65 4.52 5.59
N LYS A 404 26.02 4.03 4.50
CA LYS A 404 26.02 2.62 4.12
C LYS A 404 26.47 2.45 2.67
N LYS A 405 27.41 1.52 2.43
CA LYS A 405 27.92 1.22 1.08
C LYS A 405 26.87 0.52 0.24
N ASN A 406 26.74 0.97 -1.01
CA ASN A 406 25.80 0.42 -2.00
C ASN A 406 24.39 0.27 -1.41
N CYS A 407 23.91 1.32 -0.74
CA CYS A 407 22.65 1.27 -0.03
C CYS A 407 21.48 1.56 -0.97
N ASP A 408 20.58 0.58 -1.11
CA ASP A 408 19.31 0.74 -1.79
C ASP A 408 18.17 0.71 -0.75
N ILE A 409 17.11 1.48 -0.99
CA ILE A 409 15.95 1.56 -0.10
C ILE A 409 14.70 1.18 -0.89
N THR A 410 13.91 0.29 -0.29
CA THR A 410 12.61 -0.13 -0.78
C THR A 410 11.54 0.38 0.16
N PHE A 411 10.64 1.21 -0.37
CA PHE A 411 9.47 1.68 0.36
C PHE A 411 8.29 0.71 0.26
N TYR A 412 7.48 0.72 1.29
CA TYR A 412 6.15 0.11 1.32
C TYR A 412 5.14 1.08 0.73
N THR A 413 4.10 0.51 0.13
CA THR A 413 2.94 1.18 -0.44
C THR A 413 3.30 2.46 -1.22
N ASN A 414 2.61 3.54 -0.92
CA ASN A 414 2.80 4.88 -1.45
C ASN A 414 3.64 5.77 -0.52
N TYR A 415 4.42 5.19 0.41
CA TYR A 415 5.37 5.96 1.20
C TYR A 415 6.55 6.43 0.35
N THR A 416 7.11 7.58 0.70
CA THR A 416 8.21 8.24 0.01
C THR A 416 9.22 8.76 1.03
N GLU A 417 10.35 9.28 0.56
CA GLU A 417 11.34 9.91 1.43
C GLU A 417 10.79 11.09 2.23
N ASN A 418 9.82 11.83 1.67
CA ASN A 418 9.16 12.96 2.34
C ASN A 418 8.44 12.55 3.62
N ASP A 419 7.98 11.30 3.70
CA ASP A 419 7.32 10.77 4.89
C ASP A 419 8.31 10.61 6.06
N LEU A 420 9.63 10.64 5.83
CA LEU A 420 10.63 10.57 6.91
C LEU A 420 10.72 11.85 7.75
N VAL A 421 10.20 12.97 7.24
CA VAL A 421 10.25 14.26 7.93
C VAL A 421 9.11 14.36 8.95
N VAL A 422 7.87 14.14 8.50
CA VAL A 422 6.66 14.28 9.33
C VAL A 422 5.73 13.09 9.08
N ILE A 423 5.21 12.52 10.18
CA ILE A 423 4.23 11.43 10.13
C ILE A 423 2.90 11.89 9.50
N ARG A 424 2.30 11.05 8.65
CA ARG A 424 0.96 11.29 8.11
C ARG A 424 -0.08 11.25 9.22
N LYS A 425 -1.07 12.13 9.13
CA LYS A 425 -2.10 12.28 10.17
C LYS A 425 -2.90 10.99 10.39
N GLU A 426 -3.15 10.24 9.33
CA GLU A 426 -3.88 8.97 9.34
C GLU A 426 -3.13 7.82 10.01
N ASP A 427 -1.79 7.87 10.06
CA ASP A 427 -0.96 6.87 10.72
C ASP A 427 -0.64 7.23 12.17
N TYR A 428 -0.82 8.50 12.56
CA TYR A 428 -0.59 8.93 13.93
C TYR A 428 -1.58 8.26 14.88
N VAL A 429 -1.04 7.52 15.86
CA VAL A 429 -1.82 6.91 16.93
C VAL A 429 -1.31 7.45 18.26
N GLU A 430 -2.14 8.23 18.94
CA GLU A 430 -1.79 8.74 20.25
C GLU A 430 -1.68 7.59 21.27
N PRO A 431 -0.62 7.54 22.10
CA PRO A 431 -0.52 6.57 23.18
C PRO A 431 -1.71 6.70 24.13
N LYS A 432 -2.49 5.63 24.31
CA LYS A 432 -3.69 5.64 25.17
C LYS A 432 -3.35 5.67 26.65
N ASP A 433 -2.21 5.09 27.02
CA ASP A 433 -1.69 5.07 28.38
C ASP A 433 -0.16 4.88 28.35
N HIS A 434 0.43 4.71 29.54
CA HIS A 434 1.87 4.53 29.74
C HIS A 434 2.40 3.15 29.30
N LEU A 435 1.53 2.22 28.93
CA LEU A 435 1.88 0.89 28.43
C LEU A 435 1.87 0.84 26.90
N ASP A 436 1.00 1.63 26.27
CA ASP A 436 0.91 1.83 24.83
C ASP A 436 2.07 2.71 24.31
N SER A 437 2.63 2.34 23.15
CA SER A 437 3.68 3.14 22.50
C SER A 437 3.12 4.12 21.47
N GLY A 438 1.84 4.01 21.12
CA GLY A 438 1.25 4.74 19.99
C GLY A 438 2.02 4.52 18.68
N ILE A 439 1.77 5.37 17.70
CA ILE A 439 2.59 5.51 16.49
C ILE A 439 2.89 7.00 16.33
N THR A 440 4.15 7.36 16.49
CA THR A 440 4.62 8.75 16.52
C THR A 440 5.62 9.07 15.40
N GLY A 441 6.02 8.07 14.63
CA GLY A 441 6.94 8.22 13.51
C GLY A 441 6.99 6.97 12.63
N TYR A 442 7.97 6.93 11.75
CA TYR A 442 8.23 5.79 10.86
C TYR A 442 9.61 5.19 11.03
N ALA A 443 9.82 4.00 10.47
CA ALA A 443 11.10 3.31 10.47
C ALA A 443 11.47 2.74 9.08
N ILE A 444 12.76 2.78 8.78
CA ILE A 444 13.41 2.04 7.70
C ILE A 444 14.31 0.97 8.33
N VAL A 445 14.00 -0.29 8.06
CA VAL A 445 14.66 -1.43 8.72
C VAL A 445 15.67 -2.12 7.81
N PRO A 446 16.66 -2.84 8.35
CA PRO A 446 17.43 -3.80 7.56
C PRO A 446 16.54 -4.76 6.77
N LYS A 447 16.93 -5.14 5.55
CA LYS A 447 16.24 -6.17 4.75
C LYS A 447 15.94 -7.44 5.54
N MET A 448 16.88 -7.87 6.37
CA MET A 448 16.76 -9.08 7.20
C MET A 448 15.58 -9.02 8.19
N ILE A 449 15.24 -7.82 8.69
CA ILE A 449 14.04 -7.64 9.52
C ILE A 449 12.79 -7.85 8.68
N TRP A 450 12.72 -7.25 7.48
CA TRP A 450 11.61 -7.49 6.55
C TRP A 450 11.51 -8.98 6.18
N GLU A 451 12.62 -9.66 5.87
CA GLU A 451 12.63 -11.09 5.54
C GLU A 451 12.03 -11.95 6.66
N SER A 452 12.29 -11.60 7.92
CA SER A 452 11.75 -12.32 9.08
C SER A 452 10.22 -12.26 9.18
N VAL A 453 9.59 -11.24 8.59
CA VAL A 453 8.14 -11.02 8.64
C VAL A 453 7.46 -10.99 7.28
N ARG A 454 8.17 -11.25 6.18
CA ARG A 454 7.62 -11.16 4.81
C ARG A 454 6.41 -12.08 4.56
N ASN A 455 6.25 -13.13 5.37
CA ASN A 455 5.12 -14.05 5.28
C ASN A 455 3.93 -13.64 6.17
N HIS A 456 4.07 -12.56 6.95
CA HIS A 456 2.99 -12.01 7.75
C HIS A 456 1.98 -11.34 6.80
N PRO A 457 0.65 -11.50 7.01
CA PRO A 457 -0.39 -11.14 6.03
C PRO A 457 -0.48 -9.67 5.67
N ASP A 458 0.02 -8.75 6.50
CA ASP A 458 0.06 -7.33 6.22
C ASP A 458 1.19 -6.61 6.96
N ILE A 459 1.47 -5.39 6.51
CA ILE A 459 2.53 -4.53 7.02
C ILE A 459 2.14 -3.74 8.28
N ASP A 460 0.86 -3.66 8.66
CA ASP A 460 0.41 -2.80 9.78
C ASP A 460 0.88 -3.31 11.15
N TYR A 461 1.22 -4.60 11.25
CA TYR A 461 1.81 -5.19 12.45
C TYR A 461 3.31 -4.90 12.62
N GLN A 462 3.98 -4.35 11.59
CA GLN A 462 5.41 -4.06 11.62
C GLN A 462 5.66 -2.73 12.34
N ILE A 463 5.73 -2.78 13.68
CA ILE A 463 5.98 -1.62 14.54
C ILE A 463 7.29 -1.81 15.30
N ILE A 464 8.19 -0.84 15.20
CA ILE A 464 9.39 -0.71 16.05
C ILE A 464 9.04 0.15 17.24
N ARG A 465 9.50 -0.22 18.44
CA ARG A 465 9.27 0.52 19.68
C ARG A 465 10.60 0.99 20.23
N LEU A 466 10.75 2.30 20.38
CA LEU A 466 11.81 2.85 21.22
C LEU A 466 11.35 2.82 22.67
N PHE A 467 12.17 2.28 23.56
CA PHE A 467 11.80 2.06 24.97
C PHE A 467 12.90 2.50 25.93
N GLU A 468 12.53 3.25 26.96
CA GLU A 468 13.41 3.62 28.07
C GLU A 468 13.70 2.41 28.96
N GLN A 469 14.97 2.03 29.12
CA GLN A 469 15.34 0.88 29.96
C GLN A 469 14.80 0.99 31.40
N PRO A 470 14.34 -0.14 31.99
CA PRO A 470 13.92 -0.17 33.39
C PRO A 470 15.07 0.18 34.33
N LYS A 471 14.96 1.26 35.12
CA LYS A 471 15.74 1.34 36.37
C LYS A 471 15.00 0.57 37.46
N LYS A 472 15.75 -0.06 38.37
CA LYS A 472 15.22 -0.91 39.46
C LYS A 472 14.20 -0.20 40.37
N GLU A 473 14.24 1.13 40.41
CA GLU A 473 13.41 2.01 41.24
C GLU A 473 12.34 2.76 40.43
N ASP A 474 12.32 2.61 39.09
CA ASP A 474 11.41 3.36 38.23
C ASP A 474 10.01 2.74 38.20
N ASN A 475 9.00 3.58 38.46
CA ASN A 475 7.62 3.24 38.18
C ASN A 475 7.47 2.91 36.68
N PRO A 476 7.02 1.71 36.30
CA PRO A 476 6.83 1.32 34.90
C PRO A 476 5.96 2.28 34.09
N SER A 477 5.11 3.08 34.76
CA SER A 477 4.27 4.10 34.14
C SER A 477 4.96 5.42 33.81
N GLY A 478 6.17 5.66 34.29
CA GLY A 478 6.98 6.86 33.95
C GLY A 478 7.91 6.67 32.75
N ARG A 479 7.88 5.48 32.12
CA ARG A 479 8.78 5.11 31.03
C ARG A 479 8.26 5.63 29.70
N MET A 480 9.15 6.26 28.94
CA MET A 480 8.81 6.69 27.59
C MET A 480 8.85 5.51 26.62
N ARG A 481 7.81 5.43 25.79
CA ARG A 481 7.66 4.42 24.74
C ARG A 481 7.14 5.12 23.50
N PHE A 482 7.79 4.90 22.37
CA PHE A 482 7.40 5.52 21.10
C PHE A 482 7.37 4.46 20.02
N GLY A 483 6.24 4.32 19.34
CA GLY A 483 6.08 3.41 18.22
C GLY A 483 6.43 4.08 16.89
N PHE A 484 7.08 3.32 16.02
CA PHE A 484 7.44 3.69 14.67
C PHE A 484 6.92 2.61 13.73
N LYS A 485 6.03 2.99 12.80
CA LYS A 485 5.52 2.08 11.77
C LYS A 485 6.61 1.87 10.72
N VAL A 486 6.89 0.62 10.36
CA VAL A 486 7.87 0.32 9.31
C VAL A 486 7.27 0.69 7.96
N ILE A 487 7.95 1.56 7.21
CA ILE A 487 7.52 2.02 5.88
C ILE A 487 8.49 1.62 4.76
N GLY A 488 9.53 0.86 5.09
CA GLY A 488 10.48 0.39 4.12
C GLY A 488 11.64 -0.37 4.74
N TYR A 489 12.47 -0.95 3.88
CA TYR A 489 13.73 -1.57 4.27
C TYR A 489 14.88 -1.08 3.40
N TYR A 490 16.10 -1.28 3.89
CA TYR A 490 17.32 -1.01 3.14
C TYR A 490 18.15 -2.27 2.92
N GLU A 491 18.84 -2.32 1.79
CA GLU A 491 19.83 -3.32 1.41
C GLU A 491 21.20 -2.65 1.33
N THR A 492 22.25 -3.29 1.83
CA THR A 492 23.61 -2.72 1.83
C THR A 492 24.66 -3.82 1.78
N ALA A 493 25.87 -3.45 1.35
CA ALA A 493 27.06 -4.31 1.45
C ALA A 493 27.74 -4.29 2.83
N ASP A 494 27.35 -3.37 3.72
CA ASP A 494 27.87 -3.28 5.10
C ASP A 494 27.05 -4.16 6.07
N GLU A 495 27.48 -4.23 7.33
CA GLU A 495 26.68 -4.85 8.39
C GLU A 495 25.33 -4.12 8.55
N SER A 496 24.26 -4.91 8.60
CA SER A 496 22.88 -4.41 8.65
C SER A 496 22.37 -4.37 10.10
N ASP A 497 22.96 -3.48 10.88
CA ASP A 497 22.89 -3.44 12.34
C ASP A 497 22.04 -2.29 12.92
N THR A 498 21.61 -1.35 12.07
CA THR A 498 20.90 -0.13 12.47
C THR A 498 19.48 -0.12 11.95
N VAL A 499 18.51 0.21 12.81
CA VAL A 499 17.15 0.64 12.42
C VAL A 499 17.11 2.16 12.34
N TYR A 500 16.73 2.71 11.20
CA TYR A 500 16.56 4.15 11.05
C TYR A 500 15.13 4.53 11.41
N VAL A 501 14.97 5.53 12.26
CA VAL A 501 13.66 6.03 12.69
C VAL A 501 13.54 7.51 12.34
N THR A 502 12.33 7.99 12.10
CA THR A 502 12.12 9.41 11.82
C THR A 502 12.51 10.28 13.01
N TYR A 503 13.11 11.44 12.74
CA TYR A 503 13.42 12.43 13.78
C TYR A 503 12.15 12.82 14.55
N THR A 504 11.04 13.03 13.82
CA THR A 504 9.71 13.14 14.40
C THR A 504 9.36 11.86 15.17
N GLY A 505 9.04 12.02 16.45
CA GLY A 505 8.77 10.92 17.36
C GLY A 505 10.02 10.51 18.14
N TYR A 506 11.19 10.47 17.50
CA TYR A 506 12.46 10.23 18.19
C TYR A 506 12.83 11.36 19.16
N ASN A 507 12.68 12.61 18.70
CA ASN A 507 12.98 13.82 19.46
C ASN A 507 12.14 13.98 20.75
N ARG A 508 11.01 13.26 20.87
CA ARG A 508 10.18 13.25 22.09
C ARG A 508 10.96 12.81 23.33
N LYS A 509 12.07 12.09 23.18
CA LYS A 509 12.94 11.70 24.29
C LYS A 509 13.64 12.89 24.97
N TYR A 510 13.79 14.03 24.30
CA TYR A 510 14.53 15.18 24.79
C TYR A 510 13.88 15.87 25.99
N VAL A 511 12.66 15.51 26.38
CA VAL A 511 12.08 15.94 27.66
C VAL A 511 12.84 15.39 28.87
N LYS A 512 13.63 14.31 28.70
CA LYS A 512 14.41 13.66 29.75
C LYS A 512 15.83 14.23 29.78
N GLU A 513 16.28 14.65 30.97
CA GLU A 513 17.61 15.24 31.22
C GLU A 513 18.79 14.56 30.52
N PRO A 514 18.91 13.21 30.49
CA PRO A 514 20.08 12.57 29.89
C PRO A 514 20.25 12.80 28.39
N PHE A 515 19.17 13.19 27.70
CA PHE A 515 19.14 13.33 26.25
C PHE A 515 19.02 14.80 25.82
N LYS A 516 18.76 15.72 26.75
CA LYS A 516 18.68 17.17 26.45
C LYS A 516 19.94 17.73 25.80
N ASN A 517 21.09 17.12 26.12
CA ASN A 517 22.39 17.53 25.62
C ASN A 517 22.81 16.80 24.34
N GLU A 518 21.96 15.93 23.78
CA GLU A 518 22.20 15.46 22.41
C GLU A 518 22.12 16.64 21.44
N CYS A 519 23.02 16.64 20.47
CA CYS A 519 23.21 17.74 19.56
C CYS A 519 22.92 17.35 18.12
N ILE A 520 22.60 18.37 17.32
CA ILE A 520 22.56 18.33 15.87
C ILE A 520 23.97 18.64 15.37
N LEU A 521 24.50 17.75 14.54
CA LEU A 521 25.82 17.89 13.94
C LEU A 521 25.77 18.65 12.61
N SER A 522 24.68 18.53 11.86
CA SER A 522 24.51 19.23 10.58
C SER A 522 23.04 19.43 10.24
N ILE A 523 22.73 20.57 9.63
CA ILE A 523 21.46 20.82 8.94
C ILE A 523 21.78 21.18 7.50
N VAL A 524 21.23 20.39 6.57
CA VAL A 524 21.30 20.66 5.14
C VAL A 524 19.87 20.66 4.59
N ILE A 525 19.52 21.68 3.82
CA ILE A 525 18.22 21.81 3.17
C ILE A 525 18.47 21.94 1.67
N GLU A 526 17.78 21.15 0.87
CA GLU A 526 17.83 21.22 -0.58
C GLU A 526 16.54 21.78 -1.15
N THR A 527 16.68 22.62 -2.15
CA THR A 527 15.57 23.20 -2.90
C THR A 527 15.87 23.13 -4.39
N ARG A 528 14.85 23.33 -5.23
CA ARG A 528 15.06 23.46 -6.67
C ARG A 528 15.69 24.83 -6.97
N SER A 529 16.68 24.87 -7.86
CA SER A 529 17.32 26.14 -8.24
C SER A 529 16.37 27.10 -8.96
N ASP A 530 15.31 26.58 -9.59
CA ASP A 530 14.29 27.33 -10.32
C ASP A 530 13.13 27.83 -9.44
N ALA A 531 13.10 27.48 -8.16
CA ALA A 531 12.03 27.87 -7.24
C ALA A 531 12.34 29.21 -6.55
N ASP A 532 11.31 30.05 -6.36
CA ASP A 532 11.40 31.21 -5.47
C ASP A 532 11.39 30.74 -4.00
N ILE A 533 12.58 30.68 -3.41
CA ILE A 533 12.80 30.27 -2.03
C ILE A 533 12.85 31.44 -1.04
N THR A 534 12.50 32.66 -1.45
CA THR A 534 12.51 33.84 -0.56
C THR A 534 11.73 33.60 0.74
N PRO A 535 10.52 32.97 0.72
CA PRO A 535 9.80 32.69 1.96
C PRO A 535 10.51 31.70 2.89
N LEU A 536 11.25 30.73 2.32
CA LEU A 536 12.06 29.80 3.12
C LEU A 536 13.25 30.53 3.75
N LEU A 537 13.92 31.42 3.01
CA LEU A 537 15.04 32.20 3.54
C LEU A 537 14.59 33.14 4.67
N GLU A 538 13.46 33.84 4.50
CA GLU A 538 12.85 34.68 5.54
C GLU A 538 12.49 33.87 6.80
N TYR A 539 12.09 32.61 6.63
CA TYR A 539 11.83 31.70 7.74
C TYR A 539 13.15 31.29 8.44
N LEU A 540 14.15 30.84 7.68
CA LEU A 540 15.44 30.44 8.23
C LEU A 540 16.15 31.60 8.97
N GLU A 541 16.00 32.84 8.48
CA GLU A 541 16.52 34.04 9.13
C GLU A 541 16.01 34.29 10.55
N GLN A 542 14.91 33.65 10.96
CA GLN A 542 14.39 33.72 12.33
C GLN A 542 15.24 32.90 13.32
N TYR A 543 16.07 31.98 12.82
CA TYR A 543 16.88 31.04 13.59
C TYR A 543 18.37 31.17 13.31
N PHE A 544 18.73 31.44 12.05
CA PHE A 544 20.09 31.41 11.52
C PHE A 544 20.39 32.70 10.74
N ALA A 545 21.55 33.32 10.96
CA ALA A 545 21.92 34.52 10.21
C ALA A 545 22.34 34.16 8.76
N PRO A 546 22.10 35.02 7.75
CA PRO A 546 22.75 34.87 6.45
C PRO A 546 24.26 35.00 6.61
N ALA A 547 25.05 34.08 6.07
CA ALA A 547 26.52 34.11 6.21
C ALA A 547 27.15 35.41 5.65
N SER A 548 26.52 36.03 4.65
CA SER A 548 26.93 37.31 4.08
C SER A 548 26.70 38.52 4.99
N ASP A 549 25.95 38.37 6.10
CA ASP A 549 25.46 39.50 6.90
C ASP A 549 25.33 39.21 8.40
N THR A 550 26.17 38.33 8.94
CA THR A 550 26.15 37.94 10.37
C THR A 550 26.29 39.14 11.32
N SER A 551 26.95 40.22 10.89
CA SER A 551 27.13 41.45 11.67
C SER A 551 25.82 42.11 12.11
N LYS A 552 24.74 42.01 11.31
CA LYS A 552 23.42 42.57 11.66
C LYS A 552 22.74 41.81 12.80
N TYR A 553 23.20 40.61 13.12
CA TYR A 553 22.59 39.70 14.10
C TYR A 553 23.41 39.58 15.38
N ALA A 554 24.60 40.18 15.44
CA ALA A 554 25.45 40.18 16.62
C ALA A 554 24.75 40.78 17.85
N GLY A 555 24.71 40.03 18.96
CA GLY A 555 24.07 40.44 20.21
C GLY A 555 22.54 40.49 20.16
N LYS A 556 21.93 39.90 19.12
CA LYS A 556 20.48 39.70 19.01
C LYS A 556 20.13 38.26 19.35
N LYS A 557 18.88 38.09 19.77
CA LYS A 557 18.28 36.78 19.99
C LYS A 557 17.44 36.34 18.81
N ASN A 558 17.53 35.06 18.49
CA ASN A 558 16.67 34.38 17.51
C ASN A 558 15.30 34.06 18.11
N LEU A 559 14.40 33.46 17.31
CA LEU A 559 13.03 33.16 17.73
C LEU A 559 12.96 32.16 18.90
N LEU A 560 14.04 31.40 19.13
CA LEU A 560 14.17 30.48 20.27
C LEU A 560 14.65 31.19 21.55
N GLY A 561 14.90 32.50 21.50
CA GLY A 561 15.43 33.28 22.62
C GLY A 561 16.92 33.06 22.90
N MET A 562 17.62 32.38 22.00
CA MET A 562 19.07 32.13 22.02
C MET A 562 19.80 33.17 21.18
N GLU A 563 21.08 33.43 21.46
CA GLU A 563 21.89 34.32 20.62
C GLU A 563 22.05 33.71 19.21
N TYR A 564 22.19 34.55 18.19
CA TYR A 564 22.56 34.08 16.86
C TYR A 564 24.00 33.55 16.88
N GLU A 565 24.13 32.23 16.93
CA GLU A 565 25.42 31.50 16.93
C GLU A 565 25.70 30.81 15.59
N TYR A 566 24.66 30.58 14.79
CA TYR A 566 24.72 29.83 13.54
C TYR A 566 24.29 30.70 12.34
N CYS A 567 24.83 30.37 11.18
CA CYS A 567 24.49 31.00 9.91
C CYS A 567 24.19 29.97 8.83
N TYR A 568 23.57 30.42 7.73
CA TYR A 568 23.36 29.58 6.55
C TYR A 568 24.09 30.15 5.32
N THR A 569 24.54 29.24 4.47
CA THR A 569 25.10 29.51 3.13
C THR A 569 24.24 28.83 2.08
N ILE A 570 24.24 29.37 0.86
CA ILE A 570 23.53 28.80 -0.29
C ILE A 570 24.56 28.51 -1.38
N ASN A 571 24.64 27.26 -1.81
CA ASN A 571 25.46 26.84 -2.94
C ASN A 571 24.56 26.34 -4.08
N GLU A 572 24.88 26.71 -5.31
CA GLU A 572 24.22 26.24 -6.55
C GLU A 572 24.86 24.96 -7.10
#